data_AF-A0AAW9SHI0-F1
#
_entry.id   AF-A0AAW9SHI0-F1
#
_cell.length_a   1.000
_cell.length_b   1.000
_cell.length_c   1.000
_cell.angle_alpha   90.00
_cell.angle_beta   90.00
_cell.angle_gamma   90.00
#
_symmetry.space_group_name_H-M   'P 1'
#
loop_
_entity.id
_entity.type
_entity.pdbx_description
1 polymer ?
#
loop_
_entity_poly.entity_id
_entity_poly.type
_entity_poly.pdbx_seq_one_letter_code
_entity_poly.pdbx_strand_id
1 'polypeptide(L)'
;MNYSLNLLTSTSDCDVVITKTEEEVSNLEFKKLVLERKKKSYSQRLAKVQTELLETQAELDTISSLIGSLEGQLKQQYESRKALLEVEKVRLEQRLVKLGPTALLVLEAEAELVQRQLDELNAFHSQVATHKGTL
;
A
#
# COMPACT_ATOMS: atom_id res chain seq x y z
N MET A 1 -17.17 16.46 17.84
CA MET A 1 -17.97 15.64 18.78
C MET A 1 -17.98 16.32 20.14
N ASN A 2 -19.04 16.10 20.93
CA ASN A 2 -19.13 16.57 22.31
C ASN A 2 -18.91 15.36 23.23
N TYR A 3 -17.77 15.31 23.90
CA TYR A 3 -17.50 14.32 24.95
C TYR A 3 -17.94 14.88 26.31
N SER A 4 -18.32 14.01 27.24
CA SER A 4 -18.78 14.40 28.58
C SER A 4 -17.61 14.80 29.49
N LEU A 5 -16.93 15.91 29.18
CA LEU A 5 -15.75 16.40 29.92
C LEU A 5 -16.07 16.74 31.38
N ASN A 6 -17.33 17.00 31.71
CA ASN A 6 -17.80 17.23 33.08
C ASN A 6 -17.52 16.05 34.04
N LEU A 7 -17.21 14.86 33.51
CA LEU A 7 -16.78 13.70 34.31
C LEU A 7 -15.32 13.83 34.79
N LEU A 8 -14.52 14.68 34.16
CA LEU A 8 -13.14 14.98 34.56
C LEU A 8 -13.19 16.11 35.58
N THR A 9 -13.13 15.74 36.85
CA THR A 9 -13.30 16.68 37.98
C THR A 9 -11.98 17.21 38.52
N SER A 10 -10.86 16.58 38.17
CA SER A 10 -9.52 16.97 38.59
C SER A 10 -8.56 17.07 37.40
N THR A 11 -7.49 17.83 37.58
CA THR A 11 -6.38 17.90 36.62
C THR A 11 -5.72 16.53 36.41
N SER A 12 -5.69 15.70 37.46
CA SER A 12 -5.20 14.31 37.40
C SER A 12 -6.06 13.44 36.48
N ASP A 13 -7.39 13.58 36.49
CA ASP A 13 -8.27 12.82 35.59
C ASP A 13 -7.98 13.18 34.12
N CYS A 14 -7.76 14.47 33.85
CA CYS A 14 -7.40 14.95 32.53
C CYS A 14 -6.06 14.40 32.06
N ASP A 15 -5.07 14.33 32.95
CA ASP A 15 -3.73 13.80 32.62
C ASP A 15 -3.75 12.32 32.23
N VAL A 16 -4.58 11.52 32.90
CA VAL A 16 -4.76 10.10 32.54
C VAL A 16 -5.36 9.97 31.14
N VAL A 17 -6.37 10.80 30.81
CA VAL A 17 -7.00 10.77 29.49
C VAL A 17 -6.02 11.26 28.41
N ILE A 18 -5.32 12.36 28.66
CA ILE A 18 -4.30 12.92 27.76
C ILE A 18 -3.24 11.86 27.45
N THR A 19 -2.65 11.23 28.47
CA THR A 19 -1.62 10.20 28.31
C THR A 19 -2.13 9.06 27.42
N LYS A 20 -3.35 8.57 27.68
CA LYS A 20 -3.95 7.49 26.86
C LYS A 20 -4.20 7.92 25.42
N THR A 21 -4.64 9.16 25.19
CA THR A 21 -4.84 9.67 23.84
C THR A 21 -3.52 9.87 23.10
N GLU A 22 -2.45 10.30 23.77
CA GLU A 22 -1.10 10.41 23.19
C GLU A 22 -0.54 9.04 22.79
N GLU A 23 -0.72 8.02 23.63
CA GLU A 23 -0.36 6.64 23.31
C GLU A 23 -1.08 6.14 22.05
N GLU A 24 -2.38 6.38 21.95
CA GLU A 24 -3.16 5.94 20.78
C GLU A 24 -2.83 6.74 19.52
N VAL A 25 -2.56 8.04 19.64
CA VAL A 25 -2.05 8.86 18.53
C VAL A 25 -0.74 8.28 18.01
N SER A 26 0.21 7.96 18.88
CA SER A 26 1.48 7.33 18.50
C SER A 26 1.28 6.00 17.76
N ASN A 27 0.37 5.15 18.23
CA ASN A 27 0.02 3.89 17.58
C ASN A 27 -0.53 4.11 16.15
N LEU A 28 -1.45 5.06 16.00
CA LEU A 28 -2.04 5.39 14.71
C LEU A 28 -1.06 6.06 13.75
N GLU A 29 -0.17 6.92 14.24
CA GLU A 29 0.92 7.50 13.44
C GLU A 29 1.87 6.41 12.91
N PHE A 30 2.24 5.45 13.75
CA PHE A 30 3.02 4.29 13.32
C PHE A 30 2.27 3.48 12.26
N LYS A 31 0.98 3.21 12.47
CA LYS A 31 0.13 2.50 11.50
C LYS A 31 0.07 3.25 10.16
N LYS A 32 -0.12 4.57 10.18
CA LYS A 32 -0.11 5.42 8.99
C LYS A 32 1.23 5.32 8.25
N LEU A 33 2.35 5.40 8.96
CA LEU A 33 3.68 5.23 8.39
C LEU A 33 3.86 3.88 7.70
N VAL A 34 3.36 2.80 8.31
CA VAL A 34 3.37 1.46 7.71
C VAL A 34 2.56 1.42 6.42
N LEU A 35 1.37 2.03 6.40
CA LEU A 35 0.51 2.09 5.20
C LEU A 35 1.17 2.88 4.06
N GLU A 36 1.79 4.03 4.36
CA GLU A 36 2.54 4.81 3.37
C GLU A 36 3.73 4.04 2.79
N ARG A 37 4.46 3.30 3.64
CA ARG A 37 5.54 2.41 3.18
C ARG A 37 5.01 1.29 2.29
N LYS A 38 3.86 0.69 2.64
CA LYS A 38 3.19 -0.32 1.80
C LYS A 38 2.79 0.26 0.46
N LYS A 39 2.21 1.46 0.42
CA LYS A 39 1.85 2.19 -0.81
C LYS A 39 3.07 2.40 -1.70
N LYS A 40 4.17 2.92 -1.16
CA LYS A 40 5.42 3.11 -1.91
C LYS A 40 5.97 1.79 -2.46
N SER A 41 6.05 0.76 -1.63
CA SER A 41 6.50 -0.58 -2.03
C SER A 41 5.60 -1.19 -3.10
N TYR A 42 4.30 -0.93 -3.03
CA TYR A 42 3.33 -1.36 -4.03
C TYR A 42 3.62 -0.74 -5.39
N SER A 43 3.74 0.59 -5.45
CA SER A 43 4.04 1.31 -6.70
C SER A 43 5.36 0.85 -7.32
N GLN A 44 6.39 0.62 -6.50
CA GLN A 44 7.68 0.09 -6.98
C GLN A 44 7.55 -1.32 -7.56
N ARG A 45 6.81 -2.21 -6.90
CA ARG A 45 6.57 -3.57 -7.40
C ARG A 45 5.74 -3.57 -8.68
N LEU A 46 4.71 -2.72 -8.76
CA LEU A 46 3.88 -2.56 -9.94
C LEU A 46 4.75 -2.12 -11.14
N ALA A 47 5.53 -1.06 -10.97
CA ALA A 47 6.43 -0.56 -12.02
C ALA A 47 7.41 -1.66 -12.48
N LYS A 48 8.02 -2.38 -11.53
CA LYS A 48 8.92 -3.49 -11.84
C LYS A 48 8.25 -4.60 -12.67
N VAL A 49 7.05 -5.03 -12.27
CA VAL A 49 6.32 -6.07 -13.02
C VAL A 49 5.90 -5.59 -14.41
N GLN A 50 5.52 -4.31 -14.55
CA GLN A 50 5.21 -3.72 -15.86
C GLN A 50 6.44 -3.70 -16.76
N THR A 51 7.61 -3.31 -16.24
CA THR A 51 8.86 -3.36 -16.99
C THR A 51 9.23 -4.79 -17.41
N GLU A 52 9.18 -5.75 -16.47
CA GLU A 52 9.43 -7.18 -16.76
C GLU A 52 8.50 -7.71 -17.86
N LEU A 53 7.22 -7.30 -17.85
CA LEU A 53 6.25 -7.70 -18.87
C LEU A 53 6.56 -7.09 -20.23
N LEU A 54 6.93 -5.81 -20.29
CA LEU A 54 7.33 -5.14 -21.54
C LEU A 54 8.57 -5.78 -22.15
N GLU A 55 9.57 -6.10 -21.34
CA GLU A 55 10.79 -6.80 -21.77
C GLU A 55 10.45 -8.20 -22.32
N THR A 56 9.63 -8.96 -21.59
CA THR A 56 9.19 -10.30 -22.02
C THR A 56 8.42 -10.24 -23.33
N GLN A 57 7.55 -9.24 -23.51
CA GLN A 57 6.80 -9.04 -24.75
C GLN A 57 7.71 -8.67 -25.92
N ALA A 58 8.68 -7.77 -25.71
CA ALA A 58 9.64 -7.39 -26.75
C ALA A 58 10.51 -8.59 -27.19
N GLU A 59 10.93 -9.44 -26.24
CA GLU A 59 11.65 -10.67 -26.55
C GLU A 59 10.77 -11.66 -27.33
N LEU A 60 9.51 -11.84 -26.93
CA LEU A 60 8.53 -12.67 -27.65
C LEU A 60 8.30 -12.20 -29.09
N ASP A 61 8.17 -10.89 -29.30
CA ASP A 61 7.97 -10.30 -30.62
C ASP A 61 9.20 -10.54 -31.50
N THR A 62 10.39 -10.33 -30.94
CA THR A 62 11.66 -10.59 -31.63
C THR A 62 11.78 -12.06 -32.03
N ILE A 63 11.59 -12.98 -31.09
CA ILE A 63 11.68 -14.42 -31.35
C ILE A 63 10.63 -14.87 -32.37
N SER A 64 9.40 -14.38 -32.25
CA SER A 64 8.33 -14.72 -33.20
C SER A 64 8.62 -14.23 -34.61
N SER A 65 9.31 -13.09 -34.76
CA SER A 65 9.75 -12.59 -36.07
C SER A 65 10.86 -13.44 -36.70
N LEU A 66 11.73 -14.04 -35.87
CA LEU A 66 12.89 -14.81 -36.33
C LEU A 66 12.56 -16.28 -36.63
N ILE A 67 11.69 -16.92 -35.83
CA ILE A 67 11.38 -18.37 -35.92
C ILE A 67 10.99 -18.81 -37.34
N GLY A 68 10.29 -17.96 -38.09
CA GLY A 68 9.88 -18.25 -39.47
C GLY A 68 11.04 -18.48 -40.44
N SER A 69 12.19 -17.86 -40.18
CA SER A 69 13.41 -17.95 -41.01
C SER A 69 14.43 -18.98 -40.52
N LEU A 70 14.18 -19.63 -39.39
CA LEU A 70 15.11 -20.60 -38.79
C LEU A 70 14.73 -22.03 -39.17
N GLU A 71 15.74 -22.91 -39.23
CA GLU A 71 15.56 -24.34 -39.52
C GLU A 71 16.33 -25.23 -38.52
N GLY A 72 15.97 -26.51 -38.49
CA GLY A 72 16.66 -27.53 -37.70
C GLY A 72 16.65 -27.28 -36.20
N GLN A 73 17.75 -27.62 -35.54
CA GLN A 73 17.89 -27.53 -34.07
C GLN A 73 17.76 -26.09 -33.55
N LEU A 74 18.20 -25.10 -34.33
CA LEU A 74 18.13 -23.70 -33.92
C LEU A 74 16.66 -23.24 -33.82
N LYS A 75 15.82 -23.60 -34.80
CA LYS A 75 14.38 -23.34 -34.74
C LYS A 75 13.74 -23.92 -33.48
N GLN A 76 14.04 -25.19 -33.18
CA GLN A 76 13.50 -25.88 -32.00
C GLN A 76 13.91 -25.19 -30.69
N GLN A 77 15.15 -24.68 -30.59
CA GLN A 77 15.60 -23.92 -29.43
C GLN A 77 14.80 -22.63 -29.25
N TYR A 78 14.58 -21.87 -30.33
CA TYR A 78 13.79 -20.64 -30.28
C TYR A 78 12.30 -20.90 -30.00
N GLU A 79 11.72 -21.99 -30.52
CA GLU A 79 10.35 -22.42 -30.19
C GLU A 79 10.21 -22.79 -28.71
N SER A 80 11.19 -23.50 -28.14
CA SER A 80 11.22 -23.81 -26.70
C SER A 80 11.36 -22.54 -25.85
N ARG A 81 12.24 -21.62 -26.23
CA ARG A 81 12.40 -20.33 -25.55
C ARG A 81 11.11 -19.51 -25.61
N LYS A 82 10.44 -19.46 -26.77
CA LYS A 82 9.15 -18.81 -26.94
C LYS A 82 8.11 -19.36 -25.97
N ALA A 83 7.97 -20.68 -25.88
CA ALA A 83 7.02 -21.31 -24.96
C ALA A 83 7.30 -20.92 -23.49
N LEU A 84 8.57 -20.86 -23.08
CA LEU A 84 8.94 -20.42 -21.73
C LEU A 84 8.58 -18.95 -21.47
N LEU A 85 8.79 -18.07 -22.46
CA LEU A 85 8.44 -16.66 -22.35
C LEU A 85 6.92 -16.43 -22.35
N GLU A 86 6.14 -17.24 -23.06
CA GLU A 86 4.67 -17.19 -23.02
C GLU A 86 4.13 -17.54 -21.62
N VAL A 87 4.71 -18.58 -20.98
CA VAL A 87 4.39 -18.91 -19.59
C VAL A 87 4.78 -17.78 -18.65
N GLU A 88 5.95 -17.17 -18.84
CA GLU A 88 6.41 -16.04 -18.04
C GLU A 88 5.49 -14.81 -18.19
N LYS A 89 5.08 -14.49 -19.41
CA LYS A 89 4.12 -13.42 -19.70
C LYS A 89 2.82 -13.63 -18.91
N VAL A 90 2.22 -14.82 -18.98
CA VAL A 90 0.99 -15.13 -18.24
C VAL A 90 1.19 -14.97 -16.73
N ARG A 91 2.34 -15.41 -16.20
CA ARG A 91 2.68 -15.23 -14.78
C ARG A 91 2.75 -13.76 -14.39
N LEU A 92 3.36 -12.92 -15.23
CA LEU A 92 3.47 -11.47 -15.00
C LEU A 92 2.12 -10.78 -15.08
N GLU A 93 1.27 -11.14 -16.05
CA GLU A 93 -0.10 -10.64 -16.17
C GLU A 93 -0.93 -10.98 -14.92
N GLN A 94 -0.85 -12.22 -14.42
CA GLN A 94 -1.51 -12.61 -13.17
C GLN A 94 -1.00 -11.81 -11.95
N ARG A 95 0.30 -11.50 -11.92
CA ARG A 95 0.87 -10.63 -10.87
C ARG A 95 0.33 -9.21 -10.98
N LEU A 96 0.15 -8.66 -12.18
CA LEU A 96 -0.47 -7.35 -12.38
C LEU A 96 -1.92 -7.31 -11.92
N VAL A 97 -2.69 -8.38 -12.11
CA VAL A 97 -4.07 -8.46 -11.58
C VAL A 97 -4.07 -8.37 -10.05
N LYS A 98 -3.15 -9.07 -9.38
CA LYS A 98 -3.00 -9.03 -7.91
C LYS A 98 -2.43 -7.68 -7.42
N LEU A 99 -1.56 -7.07 -8.21
CA LEU A 99 -1.02 -5.72 -8.02
C LEU A 99 -1.90 -4.65 -8.70
N GLY A 100 -3.20 -4.95 -8.90
CA GLY A 100 -4.12 -4.11 -9.64
C GLY A 100 -4.61 -2.88 -8.86
N PRO A 101 -5.30 -1.96 -9.55
CA PRO A 101 -5.79 -0.70 -8.97
C PRO A 101 -6.58 -0.87 -7.67
N THR A 102 -7.32 -1.99 -7.53
CA THR A 102 -8.13 -2.28 -6.34
C THR A 102 -7.30 -2.41 -5.07
N ALA A 103 -6.15 -3.09 -5.11
CA ALA A 103 -5.32 -3.27 -3.91
C ALA A 103 -4.60 -1.97 -3.51
N LEU A 104 -4.30 -1.08 -4.47
CA LEU A 104 -3.84 0.27 -4.16
C LEU A 104 -4.95 1.10 -3.51
N LEU A 105 -6.16 1.09 -4.08
CA LEU A 105 -7.31 1.84 -3.56
C LEU A 105 -7.70 1.39 -2.14
N VAL A 106 -7.59 0.09 -1.83
CA VAL A 106 -7.81 -0.41 -0.47
C VAL A 106 -6.78 0.16 0.50
N LEU A 107 -5.49 0.19 0.14
CA LEU A 107 -4.45 0.80 0.98
C LEU A 107 -4.68 2.30 1.19
N GLU A 108 -5.11 3.01 0.16
CA GLU A 108 -5.44 4.44 0.25
C GLU A 108 -6.66 4.68 1.15
N ALA A 109 -7.71 3.87 1.02
CA ALA A 109 -8.88 3.95 1.89
C ALA A 109 -8.54 3.66 3.36
N GLU A 110 -7.68 2.67 3.61
CA GLU A 110 -7.17 2.38 4.97
C GLU A 110 -6.36 3.55 5.55
N ALA A 111 -5.49 4.18 4.75
CA ALA A 111 -4.71 5.33 5.19
C ALA A 111 -5.60 6.53 5.54
N GLU A 112 -6.63 6.78 4.73
CA GLU A 112 -7.61 7.85 4.98
C GLU A 112 -8.46 7.60 6.23
N LEU A 113 -8.81 6.34 6.51
CA LEU A 113 -9.48 5.98 7.76
C LEU A 113 -8.60 6.25 8.98
N VAL A 114 -7.32 5.86 8.92
CA VAL A 114 -6.36 6.13 10.00
C VAL A 114 -6.15 7.64 10.17
N GLN A 115 -6.09 8.41 9.09
CA GLN A 115 -5.99 9.86 9.17
C GLN A 115 -7.19 10.48 9.89
N ARG A 116 -8.41 10.07 9.54
CA ARG A 116 -9.61 10.55 10.21
C ARG A 116 -9.64 10.21 11.71
N GLN A 117 -9.17 9.03 12.08
CA GLN A 117 -9.03 8.64 13.49
C GLN A 117 -8.02 9.50 14.24
N LEU A 118 -6.88 9.81 13.61
CA LEU A 118 -5.88 10.74 14.16
C LEU A 118 -6.46 12.14 14.37
N ASP A 119 -7.16 12.67 13.37
CA ASP A 119 -7.77 14.00 13.45
C ASP A 119 -8.81 14.08 14.57
N GLU A 120 -9.60 13.02 14.74
CA GLU A 120 -10.59 12.92 15.81
C GLU A 120 -9.95 12.83 17.19
N LEU A 121 -8.93 11.98 17.37
CA LEU A 121 -8.23 11.84 18.66
C LEU A 121 -7.48 13.11 19.04
N ASN A 122 -6.84 13.79 18.08
CA ASN A 122 -6.19 15.07 18.31
C ASN A 122 -7.20 16.14 18.73
N ALA A 123 -8.37 16.19 18.08
CA ALA A 123 -9.44 17.10 18.48
C ALA A 123 -9.94 16.80 19.90
N PHE A 124 -10.11 15.52 20.25
CA PHE A 124 -10.50 15.12 21.60
C PHE A 124 -9.44 15.49 22.64
N HIS A 125 -8.17 15.20 22.37
CA HIS A 125 -7.04 15.57 23.21
C HIS A 125 -7.03 17.09 23.48
N SER A 126 -7.19 17.91 22.44
CA SER A 126 -7.26 19.38 22.59
C SER A 126 -8.44 19.84 23.46
N GLN A 127 -9.60 19.18 23.35
CA GLN A 127 -10.75 19.48 24.22
C GLN A 127 -10.46 19.17 25.68
N VAL A 128 -9.83 18.03 25.98
CA VAL A 128 -9.44 17.63 27.35
C VAL A 128 -8.39 18.59 27.91
N ALA A 129 -7.38 18.96 27.11
CA ALA A 129 -6.36 19.93 27.51
C ALA A 129 -6.96 21.32 27.81
N THR A 130 -7.96 21.74 27.03
CA THR A 130 -8.68 23.00 27.27
C THR A 130 -9.47 22.93 28.56
N HIS A 131 -10.23 21.85 28.79
CA HIS A 131 -10.99 21.64 30.03
C HIS A 131 -10.08 21.59 31.26
N LYS A 132 -8.92 20.93 31.16
CA LYS A 132 -7.90 20.90 32.22
C LYS A 132 -7.49 22.32 32.66
N GLY A 133 -7.37 23.27 31.72
CA GLY A 133 -7.04 24.66 32.04
C GLY A 133 -8.15 25.44 32.76
N THR A 134 -9.35 24.87 32.89
CA THR A 134 -10.49 25.46 33.60
C THR A 134 -10.71 24.87 34.99
N LEU A 135 -9.98 23.81 35.36
CA LEU A 135 -9.99 23.16 36.68
C LEU A 135 -8.85 23.69 37.55
#